data_AF-A0A0Q5PGQ3-F1
#
_entry.id   AF-A0A0Q5PGQ3-F1
#
_cell.length_a   1.000
_cell.length_b   1.000
_cell.length_c   1.000
_cell.angle_alpha   90.00
_cell.angle_beta   90.00
_cell.angle_gamma   90.00
#
_symmetry.space_group_name_H-M   'P 1'
#
loop_
_entity.id
_entity.type
_entity.pdbx_description
1 polymer ?
#
loop_
_entity_poly.entity_id
_entity_poly.type
_entity_poly.pdbx_seq_one_letter_code
_entity_poly.pdbx_strand_id
1 'polypeptide(L)'
;MIAMMMALAAAQAAAPMVVKPDGHKLKPADQCFVIARGGQAMGLTRQTIKATTAGGKPAWDVVVHQRIGDGKFDMRDHFVLSRKDLLPISFDNRRNGEEHVRLRYADGRITGTRTDKGVAIPIDVTAPAPVWEGNLWGVAFGALPLKDGATFDLPYYQYDQGLSRFTLTVKVTCSPKLYQS
;
A
#
# COMPACT_ATOMS: atom_id res chain seq x y z
N MET A 1 29.23 -36.12 -45.70
CA MET A 1 28.35 -34.93 -45.62
C MET A 1 27.44 -35.11 -44.42
N ILE A 2 27.74 -34.47 -43.29
CA ILE A 2 26.91 -34.54 -42.07
C ILE A 2 26.39 -33.13 -41.84
N ALA A 3 25.09 -32.95 -42.03
CA ALA A 3 24.39 -31.69 -41.78
C ALA A 3 24.13 -31.58 -40.27
N MET A 4 24.71 -30.55 -39.64
CA MET A 4 24.56 -30.28 -38.22
C MET A 4 23.44 -29.25 -38.06
N MET A 5 22.25 -29.71 -37.71
CA MET A 5 21.12 -28.87 -37.30
C MET A 5 21.42 -28.24 -35.94
N MET A 6 21.63 -26.93 -35.89
CA MET A 6 21.57 -26.18 -34.63
C MET A 6 20.10 -25.94 -34.28
N ALA A 7 19.61 -26.60 -33.23
CA ALA A 7 18.34 -26.27 -32.61
C ALA A 7 18.53 -24.98 -31.78
N LEU A 8 17.91 -23.88 -32.22
CA LEU A 8 17.74 -22.70 -31.38
C LEU A 8 16.74 -23.03 -30.27
N ALA A 9 17.23 -23.19 -29.05
CA ALA A 9 16.39 -23.17 -27.86
C ALA A 9 15.90 -21.73 -27.63
N ALA A 10 14.65 -21.45 -27.98
CA ALA A 10 14.01 -20.19 -27.60
C ALA A 10 13.85 -20.16 -26.07
N ALA A 11 14.57 -19.25 -25.41
CA ALA A 11 14.34 -18.95 -24.01
C ALA A 11 12.92 -18.37 -23.87
N GLN A 12 11.98 -19.20 -23.41
CA GLN A 12 10.67 -18.74 -22.98
C GLN A 12 10.88 -17.85 -21.76
N ALA A 13 10.86 -16.53 -21.98
CA ALA A 13 10.70 -15.56 -20.91
C ALA A 13 9.38 -15.89 -20.20
N ALA A 14 9.47 -16.44 -19.00
CA ALA A 14 8.31 -16.65 -18.16
C ALA A 14 7.56 -15.32 -18.03
N ALA A 15 6.27 -15.32 -18.39
CA ALA A 15 5.42 -14.15 -18.19
C ALA A 15 5.56 -13.70 -16.73
N PRO A 16 5.74 -12.40 -16.45
CA PRO A 16 5.90 -11.93 -15.08
C PRO A 16 4.66 -12.34 -14.30
N MET A 17 4.82 -13.23 -13.32
CA MET A 17 3.78 -13.50 -12.34
C MET A 17 3.43 -12.16 -11.70
N VAL A 18 2.20 -11.70 -11.90
CA VAL A 18 1.67 -10.53 -11.17
C VAL A 18 1.47 -10.97 -9.73
N VAL A 19 2.55 -10.91 -8.96
CA VAL A 19 2.54 -11.20 -7.52
C VAL A 19 1.84 -10.05 -6.82
N LYS A 20 0.75 -10.37 -6.14
CA LYS A 20 -0.09 -9.41 -5.42
C LYS A 20 0.21 -9.49 -3.92
N PRO A 21 -0.03 -8.40 -3.16
CA PRO A 21 -0.10 -8.47 -1.70
C PRO A 21 -1.03 -9.60 -1.24
N ASP A 22 -0.56 -10.41 -0.30
CA ASP A 22 -1.32 -11.49 0.30
C ASP A 22 -1.89 -11.04 1.65
N GLY A 23 -3.19 -10.76 1.67
CA GLY A 23 -3.87 -10.25 2.85
C GLY A 23 -3.97 -11.27 3.98
N HIS A 24 -3.72 -12.56 3.73
CA HIS A 24 -3.69 -13.59 4.76
C HIS A 24 -2.43 -13.55 5.63
N LYS A 25 -1.37 -12.87 5.17
CA LYS A 25 -0.15 -12.66 5.97
C LYS A 25 -0.32 -11.65 7.09
N LEU A 26 -1.32 -10.77 6.98
CA LEU A 26 -1.62 -9.81 8.04
C LEU A 26 -2.16 -10.51 9.27
N LYS A 27 -1.86 -9.93 10.42
CA LYS A 27 -2.42 -10.31 11.72
C LYS A 27 -3.00 -9.05 12.38
N PRO A 28 -4.02 -9.18 13.24
CA PRO A 28 -4.42 -8.06 14.08
C PRO A 28 -3.21 -7.52 14.84
N ALA A 29 -3.08 -6.19 14.89
CA ALA A 29 -1.94 -5.52 15.47
C ALA A 29 -2.31 -4.11 15.95
N ASP A 30 -1.56 -3.62 16.93
CA ASP A 30 -1.58 -2.23 17.38
C ASP A 30 -0.12 -1.85 17.65
N GLN A 31 0.43 -0.97 16.82
CA GLN A 31 1.85 -0.67 16.78
C GLN A 31 2.08 0.83 16.73
N CYS A 32 3.12 1.29 17.43
CA CYS A 32 3.57 2.67 17.39
C CYS A 32 4.98 2.75 16.79
N PHE A 33 5.18 3.72 15.91
CA PHE A 33 6.45 3.98 15.23
C PHE A 33 6.87 5.43 15.46
N VAL A 34 8.17 5.66 15.56
CA VAL A 34 8.74 7.01 15.56
C VAL A 34 9.01 7.43 14.12
N ILE A 35 8.54 8.61 13.75
CA ILE A 35 8.96 9.28 12.50
C ILE A 35 10.24 10.04 12.83
N ALA A 36 11.34 9.71 12.17
CA ALA A 36 12.63 10.36 12.38
C ALA A 36 13.26 10.81 11.05
N ARG A 37 14.00 11.92 11.09
CA ARG A 37 14.81 12.42 9.97
C ARG A 37 16.21 12.72 10.48
N GLY A 38 17.23 12.14 9.84
CA GLY A 38 18.61 12.30 10.30
C GLY A 38 18.84 11.81 11.73
N GLY A 39 18.09 10.81 12.21
CA GLY A 39 18.16 10.30 13.58
C GLY A 39 17.36 11.11 14.62
N GLN A 40 16.86 12.28 14.27
CA GLN A 40 16.02 13.08 15.17
C GLN A 40 14.55 12.70 15.04
N ALA A 41 13.92 12.35 16.16
CA ALA A 41 12.48 12.13 16.23
C ALA A 41 11.72 13.43 15.94
N MET A 42 10.71 13.35 15.08
CA MET A 42 9.89 14.49 14.66
C MET A 42 8.39 14.21 14.71
N GLY A 43 8.00 12.96 14.96
CA GLY A 43 6.61 12.57 15.04
C GLY A 43 6.42 11.12 15.43
N LEU A 44 5.17 10.73 15.51
CA LEU A 44 4.72 9.40 15.90
C LEU A 44 3.67 8.94 14.89
N THR A 45 3.67 7.64 14.61
CA THR A 45 2.58 6.97 13.89
C THR A 45 2.05 5.86 14.77
N ARG A 46 0.74 5.79 14.96
CA ARG A 46 0.06 4.59 15.47
C ARG A 46 -0.65 3.90 14.31
N GLN A 47 -0.45 2.60 14.17
CA GLN A 47 -1.14 1.77 13.19
C GLN A 47 -1.90 0.67 13.92
N THR A 48 -3.21 0.58 13.68
CA THR A 48 -4.04 -0.54 14.14
C THR A 48 -4.56 -1.33 12.95
N ILE A 49 -4.51 -2.65 13.04
CA ILE A 49 -5.07 -3.60 12.07
C ILE A 49 -6.04 -4.49 12.84
N LYS A 50 -7.30 -4.55 12.38
CA LYS A 50 -8.34 -5.38 12.99
C LYS A 50 -9.06 -6.20 11.95
N ALA A 51 -9.39 -7.45 12.30
CA ALA A 51 -10.29 -8.23 11.48
C ALA A 51 -11.69 -7.61 11.53
N THR A 52 -12.35 -7.52 10.39
CA THR A 52 -13.72 -7.01 10.28
C THR A 52 -14.46 -7.72 9.15
N THR A 53 -15.69 -7.29 8.88
CA THR A 53 -16.44 -7.65 7.68
C THR A 53 -16.89 -6.39 6.94
N ALA A 54 -16.98 -6.49 5.62
CA ALA A 54 -17.49 -5.42 4.75
C ALA A 54 -18.37 -6.06 3.67
N GLY A 55 -19.65 -5.66 3.59
CA GLY A 55 -20.60 -6.29 2.67
C GLY A 55 -20.73 -7.81 2.88
N GLY A 56 -20.65 -8.27 4.14
CA GLY A 56 -20.69 -9.70 4.50
C GLY A 56 -19.42 -10.50 4.18
N LYS A 57 -18.39 -9.89 3.57
CA LYS A 57 -17.12 -10.55 3.24
C LYS A 57 -16.04 -10.23 4.28
N PRO A 58 -15.13 -11.16 4.60
CA PRO A 58 -13.99 -10.88 5.47
C PRO A 58 -13.15 -9.71 4.95
N ALA A 59 -12.77 -8.83 5.86
CA ALA A 59 -12.00 -7.64 5.57
C ALA A 59 -10.97 -7.33 6.67
N TRP A 60 -10.10 -6.36 6.36
CA TRP A 60 -9.24 -5.69 7.32
C TRP A 60 -9.73 -4.25 7.52
N ASP A 61 -9.86 -3.83 8.77
CA ASP A 61 -9.96 -2.44 9.17
C ASP A 61 -8.57 -1.98 9.60
N VAL A 62 -8.00 -1.01 8.88
CA VAL A 62 -6.68 -0.47 9.16
C VAL A 62 -6.79 1.02 9.41
N VAL A 63 -6.27 1.48 10.55
CA VAL A 63 -6.19 2.91 10.87
C VAL A 63 -4.73 3.28 11.08
N VAL A 64 -4.27 4.31 10.38
CA VAL A 64 -2.94 4.89 10.53
C VAL A 64 -3.12 6.32 10.99
N HIS A 65 -2.63 6.64 12.19
CA HIS A 65 -2.71 7.98 12.78
C HIS A 65 -1.30 8.52 12.95
N GLN A 66 -0.98 9.59 12.23
CA GLN A 66 0.31 10.27 12.26
C GLN A 66 0.19 11.62 12.95
N ARG A 67 1.14 11.93 13.83
CA ARG A 67 1.29 13.25 14.46
C ARG A 67 2.73 13.71 14.33
N ILE A 68 2.95 14.90 13.78
CA ILE A 68 4.29 15.48 13.52
C ILE A 68 4.37 16.89 14.12
N GLY A 69 5.57 17.28 14.57
CA GLY A 69 5.86 18.63 15.05
C GLY A 69 5.00 19.05 16.23
N ASP A 70 4.92 18.19 17.25
CA ASP A 70 4.10 18.37 18.45
C ASP A 70 2.60 18.55 18.16
N GLY A 71 2.12 17.98 17.07
CA GLY A 71 0.70 17.99 16.69
C GLY A 71 0.30 19.13 15.75
N LYS A 72 1.25 19.91 15.21
CA LYS A 72 1.00 20.86 14.11
C LYS A 72 0.47 20.18 12.85
N PHE A 73 0.79 18.89 12.69
CA PHE A 73 0.20 18.03 11.69
C PHE A 73 -0.37 16.80 12.38
N ASP A 74 -1.67 16.59 12.23
CA ASP A 74 -2.40 15.41 12.68
C ASP A 74 -3.14 14.82 11.48
N MET A 75 -2.86 13.57 11.13
CA MET A 75 -3.47 12.90 9.99
C MET A 75 -3.93 11.51 10.38
N ARG A 76 -5.20 11.21 10.13
CA ARG A 76 -5.78 9.88 10.30
C ARG A 76 -6.21 9.35 8.95
N ASP A 77 -5.53 8.32 8.50
CA ASP A 77 -6.00 7.46 7.42
C ASP A 77 -6.78 6.28 7.99
N HIS A 78 -7.86 5.92 7.32
CA HIS A 78 -8.64 4.72 7.60
C HIS A 78 -8.95 3.99 6.31
N PHE A 79 -8.64 2.70 6.32
CA PHE A 79 -8.77 1.81 5.19
C PHE A 79 -9.66 0.64 5.58
N VAL A 80 -10.54 0.26 4.66
CA VAL A 80 -11.19 -1.05 4.69
C VAL A 80 -10.72 -1.80 3.47
N LEU A 81 -10.14 -2.98 3.67
CA LEU A 81 -9.46 -3.76 2.63
C LEU A 81 -10.01 -5.18 2.57
N SER A 82 -10.02 -5.76 1.37
CA SER A 82 -10.24 -7.19 1.16
C SER A 82 -9.24 -8.01 1.98
N ARG A 83 -9.74 -9.03 2.70
CA ARG A 83 -8.89 -9.94 3.48
C ARG A 83 -7.94 -10.77 2.63
N LYS A 84 -8.30 -11.01 1.37
CA LYS A 84 -7.60 -11.92 0.47
C LYS A 84 -6.33 -11.30 -0.09
N ASP A 85 -6.45 -10.07 -0.59
CA ASP A 85 -5.46 -9.46 -1.48
C ASP A 85 -5.19 -7.98 -1.18
N LEU A 86 -5.77 -7.46 -0.08
CA LEU A 86 -5.66 -6.06 0.33
C LEU A 86 -6.17 -5.05 -0.70
N LEU A 87 -6.98 -5.47 -1.66
CA LEU A 87 -7.65 -4.51 -2.53
C LEU A 87 -8.54 -3.60 -1.66
N PRO A 88 -8.47 -2.28 -1.86
CA PRO A 88 -9.25 -1.35 -1.07
C PRO A 88 -10.74 -1.51 -1.38
N ILE A 89 -11.55 -1.39 -0.34
CA ILE A 89 -13.01 -1.27 -0.39
C ILE A 89 -13.35 0.19 -0.12
N SER A 90 -12.66 0.81 0.84
CA SER A 90 -12.75 2.24 1.08
C SER A 90 -11.53 2.84 1.73
N PHE A 91 -11.43 4.15 1.59
CA PHE A 91 -10.43 4.98 2.24
C PHE A 91 -11.08 6.28 2.72
N ASP A 92 -10.76 6.71 3.94
CA ASP A 92 -10.96 8.09 4.38
C ASP A 92 -9.70 8.65 5.00
N ASN A 93 -9.48 9.94 4.75
CA ASN A 93 -8.40 10.72 5.34
C ASN A 93 -9.01 11.89 6.09
N ARG A 94 -8.55 12.08 7.33
CA ARG A 94 -8.80 13.30 8.09
C ARG A 94 -7.49 14.00 8.38
N ARG A 95 -7.48 15.33 8.25
CA ARG A 95 -6.35 16.19 8.63
C ARG A 95 -6.83 17.16 9.69
N ASN A 96 -6.15 17.20 10.83
CA ASN A 96 -6.51 18.02 11.99
C ASN A 96 -7.99 17.85 12.41
N GLY A 97 -8.51 16.62 12.30
CA GLY A 97 -9.89 16.28 12.64
C GLY A 97 -10.91 16.50 11.52
N GLU A 98 -10.56 17.23 10.46
CA GLU A 98 -11.46 17.54 9.33
C GLU A 98 -11.34 16.50 8.21
N GLU A 99 -12.47 16.14 7.59
CA GLU A 99 -12.47 15.24 6.43
C GLU A 99 -11.76 15.90 5.24
N HIS A 100 -10.68 15.27 4.80
CA HIS A 100 -9.92 15.71 3.63
C HIS A 100 -10.22 14.83 2.42
N VAL A 101 -10.43 13.53 2.59
CA VAL A 101 -10.71 12.61 1.48
C VAL A 101 -11.67 11.52 1.94
N ARG A 102 -12.56 11.10 1.04
CA ARG A 102 -13.37 9.89 1.17
C ARG A 102 -13.46 9.21 -0.20
N LEU A 103 -13.04 7.95 -0.28
CA LEU A 103 -13.07 7.13 -1.48
C LEU A 103 -13.82 5.82 -1.24
N ARG A 104 -14.50 5.36 -2.29
CA ARG A 104 -15.03 4.00 -2.44
C ARG A 104 -14.40 3.38 -3.67
N TYR A 105 -14.09 2.09 -3.53
CA TYR A 105 -13.49 1.29 -4.58
C TYR A 105 -14.48 0.22 -4.98
N ALA A 106 -14.73 0.14 -6.27
CA ALA A 106 -15.52 -0.90 -6.92
C ALA A 106 -14.68 -1.50 -8.06
N ASP A 107 -15.18 -2.57 -8.67
CA ASP A 107 -14.50 -3.23 -9.78
C ASP A 107 -14.25 -2.24 -10.93
N GLY A 108 -12.99 -1.87 -11.11
CA GLY A 108 -12.53 -0.96 -12.16
C GLY A 108 -12.90 0.51 -11.98
N ARG A 109 -13.40 0.94 -10.81
CA ARG A 109 -13.81 2.34 -10.60
C ARG A 109 -13.55 2.81 -9.18
N ILE A 110 -13.13 4.07 -9.05
CA ILE A 110 -12.86 4.75 -7.79
C ILE A 110 -13.71 6.01 -7.78
N THR A 111 -14.56 6.15 -6.77
CA THR A 111 -15.43 7.31 -6.61
C THR A 111 -15.27 7.94 -5.25
N GLY A 112 -15.56 9.23 -5.14
CA GLY A 112 -15.50 9.89 -3.85
C GLY A 112 -15.35 11.40 -3.95
N THR A 113 -14.78 11.97 -2.89
CA THR A 113 -14.53 13.41 -2.77
C THR A 113 -13.17 13.64 -2.12
N ARG A 114 -12.50 14.71 -2.54
CA ARG A 114 -11.38 15.31 -1.79
C ARG A 114 -11.67 16.77 -1.53
N THR A 115 -11.23 17.29 -0.39
CA THR A 115 -11.35 18.69 -0.02
C THR A 115 -10.04 19.39 -0.33
N ASP A 116 -10.07 20.38 -1.22
CA ASP A 116 -8.92 21.26 -1.50
C ASP A 116 -9.32 22.71 -1.19
N LYS A 117 -8.55 23.36 -0.31
CA LYS A 117 -8.81 24.73 0.18
C LYS A 117 -10.28 24.96 0.60
N GLY A 118 -10.87 23.98 1.27
CA GLY A 118 -12.26 24.02 1.74
C GLY A 118 -13.32 23.70 0.68
N VAL A 119 -12.92 23.40 -0.56
CA VAL A 119 -13.83 23.05 -1.65
C VAL A 119 -13.83 21.53 -1.86
N ALA A 120 -15.01 20.93 -1.87
CA ALA A 120 -15.19 19.52 -2.22
C ALA A 120 -15.04 19.34 -3.74
N ILE A 121 -14.05 18.55 -4.14
CA ILE A 121 -13.76 18.16 -5.51
C ILE A 121 -14.20 16.70 -5.69
N PRO A 122 -15.14 16.38 -6.60
CA PRO A 122 -15.53 15.01 -6.87
C PRO A 122 -14.39 14.23 -7.52
N ILE A 123 -14.30 12.95 -7.18
CA ILE A 123 -13.40 11.98 -7.76
C ILE A 123 -14.25 10.90 -8.44
N ASP A 124 -13.94 10.64 -9.70
CA ASP A 124 -14.52 9.56 -10.48
C ASP A 124 -13.47 9.08 -11.50
N VAL A 125 -12.86 7.94 -11.22
CA VAL A 125 -11.70 7.43 -11.96
C VAL A 125 -11.95 5.99 -12.38
N THR A 126 -11.76 5.71 -13.66
CA THR A 126 -11.74 4.35 -14.19
C THR A 126 -10.34 3.76 -14.02
N ALA A 127 -10.25 2.60 -13.38
CA ALA A 127 -9.03 1.83 -13.21
C ALA A 127 -9.05 0.60 -14.14
N PRO A 128 -8.14 0.51 -15.12
CA PRO A 128 -8.15 -0.60 -16.11
C PRO A 128 -7.73 -1.95 -15.51
N ALA A 129 -7.19 -1.94 -14.29
CA ALA A 129 -6.76 -3.11 -13.54
C ALA A 129 -6.97 -2.86 -12.04
N PRO A 130 -6.94 -3.91 -11.20
CA PRO A 130 -6.96 -3.74 -9.75
C PRO A 130 -5.83 -2.83 -9.30
N VAL A 131 -6.14 -1.86 -8.44
CA VAL A 131 -5.18 -0.91 -7.87
C VAL A 131 -5.26 -0.93 -6.35
N TRP A 132 -4.11 -0.79 -5.69
CA TRP A 132 -4.02 -0.66 -4.25
C TRP A 132 -4.12 0.81 -3.82
N GLU A 133 -4.43 1.04 -2.55
CA GLU A 133 -4.49 2.38 -2.02
C GLU A 133 -3.05 2.92 -1.86
N GLY A 134 -2.80 4.10 -2.44
CA GLY A 134 -1.48 4.72 -2.59
C GLY A 134 -0.99 5.56 -1.40
N ASN A 135 -1.65 5.55 -0.26
CA ASN A 135 -1.22 6.06 1.04
C ASN A 135 -0.90 4.90 2.03
N LEU A 136 -1.36 3.66 1.77
CA LEU A 136 -1.09 2.49 2.63
C LEU A 136 0.12 1.65 2.18
N TRP A 137 1.33 2.20 2.27
CA TRP A 137 2.53 1.53 1.75
C TRP A 137 3.01 0.36 2.62
N GLY A 138 3.26 0.61 3.90
CA GLY A 138 3.93 -0.35 4.78
C GLY A 138 3.21 -1.70 4.89
N VAL A 139 1.88 -1.66 5.03
CA VAL A 139 1.04 -2.85 5.12
C VAL A 139 0.98 -3.58 3.77
N ALA A 140 0.79 -2.86 2.65
CA ALA A 140 0.74 -3.48 1.33
C ALA A 140 2.08 -4.15 0.97
N PHE A 141 3.21 -3.51 1.28
CA PHE A 141 4.53 -4.04 0.99
C PHE A 141 4.89 -5.22 1.88
N GLY A 142 4.55 -5.16 3.17
CA GLY A 142 4.76 -6.27 4.11
C GLY A 142 3.99 -7.54 3.76
N ALA A 143 2.92 -7.42 2.97
CA ALA A 143 2.12 -8.55 2.47
C ALA A 143 2.69 -9.20 1.19
N LEU A 144 3.70 -8.61 0.57
CA LEU A 144 4.39 -9.22 -0.57
C LEU A 144 5.25 -10.41 -0.12
N PRO A 145 5.56 -11.38 -1.00
CA PRO A 145 6.53 -12.44 -0.70
C PRO A 145 7.95 -11.90 -0.82
N LEU A 146 8.33 -11.03 0.13
CA LEU A 146 9.62 -10.37 0.17
C LEU A 146 10.76 -11.40 0.21
N LYS A 147 11.61 -11.38 -0.80
CA LYS A 147 12.83 -12.18 -0.91
C LYS A 147 13.93 -11.33 -1.54
N ASP A 148 15.18 -11.57 -1.16
CA ASP A 148 16.31 -10.80 -1.71
C ASP A 148 16.32 -10.81 -3.24
N GLY A 149 16.59 -9.67 -3.84
CA GLY A 149 16.59 -9.47 -5.29
C GLY A 149 15.22 -9.52 -5.97
N ALA A 150 14.11 -9.72 -5.26
CA ALA A 150 12.78 -9.65 -5.88
C ALA A 150 12.43 -8.22 -6.28
N THR A 151 11.77 -8.12 -7.43
CA THR A 151 11.15 -6.89 -7.91
C THR A 151 9.64 -7.07 -7.99
N PHE A 152 8.89 -6.07 -7.54
CA PHE A 152 7.44 -6.03 -7.62
C PHE A 152 6.99 -4.74 -8.26
N ASP A 153 5.97 -4.83 -9.11
CA ASP A 153 5.26 -3.65 -9.61
C ASP A 153 3.82 -3.67 -9.09
N LEU A 154 3.48 -2.66 -8.29
CA LEU A 154 2.17 -2.54 -7.66
C LEU A 154 1.43 -1.30 -8.21
N PRO A 155 0.38 -1.46 -9.03
CA PRO A 155 -0.44 -0.33 -9.44
C PRO A 155 -1.18 0.24 -8.23
N TYR A 156 -1.26 1.56 -8.12
CA TYR A 156 -1.97 2.23 -7.04
C TYR A 156 -2.80 3.40 -7.55
N TYR A 157 -3.76 3.79 -6.72
CA TYR A 157 -4.40 5.10 -6.81
C TYR A 157 -4.11 5.88 -5.54
N GLN A 158 -3.65 7.12 -5.69
CA GLN A 158 -3.52 8.08 -4.59
C GLN A 158 -4.29 9.33 -4.96
N TYR A 159 -5.10 9.84 -4.04
CA TYR A 159 -6.00 10.98 -4.31
C TYR A 159 -5.32 12.27 -4.79
N ASP A 160 -4.02 12.44 -4.52
CA ASP A 160 -3.23 13.59 -4.98
C ASP A 160 -2.47 13.33 -6.29
N GLN A 161 -2.15 12.07 -6.60
CA GLN A 161 -1.29 11.71 -7.75
C GLN A 161 -2.03 10.96 -8.87
N GLY A 162 -3.24 10.49 -8.61
CA GLY A 162 -4.00 9.66 -9.54
C GLY A 162 -3.49 8.22 -9.59
N LEU A 163 -3.67 7.58 -10.76
CA LEU A 163 -3.21 6.23 -11.03
C LEU A 163 -1.71 6.22 -11.33
N SER A 164 -0.97 5.34 -10.66
CA SER A 164 0.48 5.20 -10.84
C SER A 164 0.93 3.79 -10.41
N ARG A 165 2.25 3.57 -10.31
CA ARG A 165 2.86 2.28 -9.95
C ARG A 165 4.00 2.47 -8.95
N PHE A 166 4.05 1.62 -7.93
CA PHE A 166 5.27 1.41 -7.16
C PHE A 166 6.11 0.34 -7.85
N THR A 167 7.39 0.63 -8.06
CA THR A 167 8.39 -0.37 -8.39
C THR A 167 9.26 -0.60 -7.16
N LEU A 168 9.17 -1.80 -6.59
CA LEU A 168 9.89 -2.18 -5.38
C LEU A 168 11.01 -3.15 -5.74
N THR A 169 12.21 -2.90 -5.23
CA THR A 169 13.32 -3.87 -5.26
C THR A 169 13.71 -4.23 -3.83
N VAL A 170 13.68 -5.52 -3.50
CA VAL A 170 14.03 -6.02 -2.18
C VAL A 170 15.52 -6.26 -2.09
N LYS A 171 16.15 -5.68 -1.06
CA LYS A 171 17.56 -5.92 -0.72
C LYS A 171 17.67 -6.34 0.74
N VAL A 172 18.28 -7.48 0.98
CA VAL A 172 18.65 -7.91 2.33
C VAL A 172 20.00 -7.28 2.66
N THR A 173 20.05 -6.53 3.76
CA THR A 173 21.31 -6.00 4.28
C THR A 173 21.48 -6.47 5.72
N CYS A 174 22.64 -7.06 6.03
CA CYS A 174 23.04 -7.30 7.40
C CYS A 174 23.78 -6.05 7.88
N SER A 175 23.14 -5.21 8.72
CA SER A 175 23.85 -4.12 9.38
C SER A 175 24.50 -4.63 10.67
N PRO A 176 25.84 -4.63 10.80
CA PRO A 176 26.52 -5.06 12.02
C PRO A 176 26.16 -4.20 13.24
N LYS A 177 25.61 -3.00 13.02
CA LYS A 177 25.34 -2.00 14.07
C LYS A 177 24.02 -2.20 14.84
N LEU A 178 23.16 -3.14 14.43
CA LEU A 178 21.91 -3.43 15.15
C LEU A 178 22.04 -4.60 16.16
N TYR A 179 23.20 -5.25 16.22
CA TYR A 179 23.47 -6.44 17.06
C TYR A 179 24.49 -6.19 18.19
N GLN A 180 24.89 -4.94 18.42
CA GLN A 180 25.68 -4.60 19.61
C GLN A 180 24.72 -4.02 20.65
N SER A 181 24.20 -4.93 21.49
CA SER A 181 23.60 -4.64 22.81
C SER A 181 24.68 -4.54 23.87
#